data_AF-A0A7D5TC87-F1
#
_entry.id   AF-A0A7D5TC87-F1
#
_cell.length_a   1.000
_cell.length_b   1.000
_cell.length_c   1.000
_cell.angle_alpha   90.00
_cell.angle_beta   90.00
_cell.angle_gamma   90.00
#
_symmetry.space_group_name_H-M   'P 1'
#
loop_
_entity.id
_entity.type
_entity.pdbx_description
1 polymer ?
#
loop_
_entity_poly.entity_id
_entity_poly.type
_entity_poly.pdbx_seq_one_letter_code
_entity_poly.pdbx_strand_id
1 'polypeptide(L)'
;MESETGIAWLPDRTPTWTDVLVGALAGVLFLSDLTTVAGLQWTWVAGGFVGTALVLGPVARSSLGARASEWSRAGGALGGIALIAAFVALAWVVREVVGVPQAVLSGLASGVFLAVTVFVALHVACRRTVEGW
;
A
#
# COMPACT_ATOMS: atom_id res chain seq x y z
N MET A 1 10.46 -33.84 0.81
CA MET A 1 11.29 -32.66 1.16
C MET A 1 11.19 -31.70 -0.03
N GLU A 2 10.02 -31.09 -0.18
CA GLU A 2 9.76 -30.08 -1.20
C GLU A 2 9.68 -28.75 -0.46
N SER A 3 10.53 -27.82 -0.86
CA SER A 3 10.62 -26.50 -0.28
C SER A 3 9.33 -25.72 -0.57
N GLU A 4 8.38 -25.74 0.37
CA GLU A 4 7.37 -24.69 0.51
C GLU A 4 8.07 -23.38 0.87
N THR A 5 8.78 -22.78 -0.10
CA THR A 5 9.10 -21.35 -0.07
C THR A 5 7.87 -20.58 -0.54
N GLY A 6 6.71 -20.87 0.06
CA GLY A 6 5.58 -19.97 0.05
C GLY A 6 5.99 -18.79 0.90
N ILE A 7 6.10 -17.62 0.28
CA ILE A 7 6.46 -16.40 1.00
C ILE A 7 5.37 -16.15 2.05
N ALA A 8 5.67 -16.46 3.31
CA ALA A 8 4.67 -16.61 4.37
C ALA A 8 3.86 -15.33 4.69
N TRP A 9 4.24 -14.17 4.12
CA TRP A 9 3.53 -12.90 4.28
C TRP A 9 2.55 -12.59 3.14
N LEU A 10 2.50 -13.41 2.09
CA LEU A 10 1.50 -13.21 1.04
C LEU A 10 0.16 -13.83 1.42
N PRO A 11 -0.96 -13.20 1.04
CA PRO A 11 -2.28 -13.76 1.29
C PRO A 11 -2.43 -15.15 0.67
N ASP A 12 -3.10 -16.05 1.41
CA ASP A 12 -3.44 -17.39 0.91
C ASP A 12 -4.57 -17.42 -0.11
N ARG A 13 -5.29 -16.30 -0.28
CA ARG A 13 -6.24 -16.11 -1.36
C ARG A 13 -5.55 -15.84 -2.70
N THR A 14 -6.16 -16.28 -3.79
CA THR A 14 -5.83 -15.83 -5.14
C THR A 14 -6.09 -14.32 -5.27
N PRO A 15 -5.21 -13.56 -5.94
CA PRO A 15 -5.43 -12.15 -6.19
C PRO A 15 -6.67 -11.95 -7.07
N THR A 16 -7.44 -10.91 -6.77
CA THR A 16 -8.64 -10.52 -7.54
C THR A 16 -8.29 -9.52 -8.63
N TRP A 17 -9.16 -9.36 -9.64
CA TRP A 17 -8.98 -8.31 -10.65
C TRP A 17 -8.96 -6.90 -10.04
N THR A 18 -9.70 -6.67 -8.95
CA THR A 18 -9.61 -5.40 -8.21
C THR A 18 -8.22 -5.18 -7.61
N ASP A 19 -7.60 -6.22 -7.02
CA ASP A 19 -6.23 -6.12 -6.49
C ASP A 19 -5.25 -5.74 -7.61
N VAL A 20 -5.38 -6.35 -8.79
CA VAL A 20 -4.55 -6.05 -9.98
C VAL A 20 -4.75 -4.62 -10.47
N LEU A 21 -6.00 -4.16 -10.58
CA LEU A 21 -6.31 -2.79 -11.00
C LEU A 21 -5.77 -1.75 -10.02
N VAL A 22 -5.86 -2.01 -8.71
CA VAL A 22 -5.30 -1.14 -7.68
C VAL A 22 -3.77 -1.10 -7.79
N GLY A 23 -3.11 -2.25 -7.95
CA GLY A 23 -1.65 -2.31 -8.15
C GLY A 23 -1.18 -1.59 -9.42
N ALA A 24 -1.92 -1.74 -10.52
CA ALA A 24 -1.64 -1.06 -11.78
C ALA A 24 -1.85 0.46 -11.67
N LEU A 25 -2.95 0.90 -11.07
CA LEU A 25 -3.23 2.31 -10.84
C LEU A 25 -2.16 2.94 -9.94
N ALA A 26 -1.76 2.27 -8.86
CA ALA A 26 -0.65 2.70 -8.02
C ALA A 26 0.64 2.84 -8.83
N GLY A 27 0.92 1.92 -9.77
CA GLY A 27 2.10 1.98 -10.62
C GLY A 27 2.09 3.19 -11.55
N VAL A 28 0.92 3.47 -12.15
CA VAL A 28 0.72 4.67 -12.97
C VAL A 28 0.91 5.95 -12.16
N LEU A 29 0.36 6.02 -10.94
CA LEU A 29 0.53 7.17 -10.06
C LEU A 29 2.00 7.37 -9.67
N PHE A 30 2.72 6.30 -9.35
CA PHE A 30 4.16 6.36 -9.09
C PHE A 30 4.97 6.88 -10.30
N LEU A 31 4.67 6.39 -11.50
CA LEU A 31 5.31 6.85 -12.74
C LEU A 31 4.96 8.31 -13.06
N SER A 32 3.72 8.72 -12.78
CA SER A 32 3.28 10.11 -12.90
C SER A 32 4.07 11.01 -11.95
N ASP A 33 4.24 10.61 -10.69
CA ASP A 33 5.04 11.38 -9.72
C ASP A 33 6.50 11.51 -10.16
N LEU A 34 7.09 10.43 -10.67
CA LEU A 34 8.45 10.41 -11.22
C LEU A 34 8.68 11.44 -12.33
N THR A 35 7.65 11.74 -13.12
CA THR A 35 7.75 12.66 -14.27
C THR A 35 7.27 14.07 -13.95
N THR A 36 6.42 14.25 -12.95
CA THR A 36 5.78 15.53 -12.63
C THR A 36 6.38 16.22 -11.40
N VAL A 37 6.95 15.46 -10.47
CA VAL A 37 7.54 15.99 -9.24
C VAL A 37 9.04 16.21 -9.44
N ALA A 38 9.41 17.47 -9.72
CA ALA A 38 10.81 17.86 -9.82
C ALA A 38 11.54 17.65 -8.48
N GLY A 39 12.63 16.88 -8.50
CA GLY A 39 13.47 16.66 -7.32
C GLY A 39 12.89 15.66 -6.31
N LEU A 40 12.24 14.59 -6.79
CA LEU A 40 11.77 13.50 -5.95
C LEU A 40 12.92 12.95 -5.09
N GLN A 41 12.79 13.13 -3.78
CA GLN A 41 13.80 12.73 -2.81
C GLN A 41 13.66 11.23 -2.53
N TRP A 42 14.55 10.43 -3.10
CA TRP A 42 14.54 8.97 -2.96
C TRP A 42 14.55 8.47 -1.52
N THR A 43 15.14 9.21 -0.59
CA THR A 43 15.10 8.87 0.85
C THR A 43 13.67 8.79 1.38
N TRP A 44 12.79 9.71 0.98
CA TRP A 44 11.39 9.72 1.41
C TRP A 44 10.56 8.66 0.67
N VAL A 45 10.88 8.40 -0.60
CA VAL A 45 10.31 7.26 -1.35
C VAL A 45 10.64 5.94 -0.67
N ALA A 46 11.90 5.73 -0.30
CA ALA A 46 12.33 4.56 0.45
C ALA A 46 11.62 4.48 1.81
N GLY A 47 11.48 5.60 2.52
CA GLY A 47 10.75 5.67 3.79
C GLY A 47 9.29 5.24 3.65
N GLY A 48 8.58 5.76 2.65
CA GLY A 48 7.18 5.41 2.37
C GLY A 48 7.03 3.95 1.97
N PHE A 49 7.96 3.44 1.14
CA PHE A 49 7.98 2.05 0.73
C PHE A 49 8.19 1.11 1.90
N VAL A 50 9.23 1.34 2.72
CA VAL A 50 9.55 0.50 3.87
C VAL A 50 8.43 0.56 4.91
N GLY A 51 7.90 1.75 5.21
CA GLY A 51 6.76 1.90 6.10
C GLY A 51 5.56 1.07 5.64
N THR A 52 5.23 1.14 4.35
CA THR A 52 4.13 0.37 3.76
C THR A 52 4.41 -1.14 3.77
N ALA A 53 5.63 -1.55 3.45
CA ALA A 53 6.03 -2.96 3.48
C ALA A 53 5.97 -3.55 4.90
N LEU A 54 6.33 -2.76 5.93
CA LEU A 54 6.19 -3.17 7.33
C LEU A 54 4.72 -3.29 7.74
N VAL A 55 3.86 -2.38 7.25
CA VAL A 55 2.41 -2.46 7.48
C VAL A 55 1.81 -3.71 6.79
N LEU A 56 2.18 -3.95 5.53
CA LEU A 56 1.67 -5.07 4.74
C LEU A 56 2.23 -6.43 5.17
N GLY A 57 3.46 -6.49 5.71
CA GLY A 57 4.12 -7.73 6.10
C GLY A 57 3.82 -8.13 7.56
N PRO A 58 4.62 -7.67 8.53
CA PRO A 58 4.47 -8.05 9.93
C PRO A 58 3.20 -7.52 10.61
N VAL A 59 2.74 -6.29 10.30
CA VAL A 59 1.56 -5.71 10.97
C VAL A 59 0.26 -6.38 10.52
N ALA A 60 0.15 -6.78 9.25
CA ALA A 60 -1.00 -7.54 8.75
C ALA A 60 -1.21 -8.87 9.47
N ARG A 61 -0.14 -9.51 9.99
CA ARG A 61 -0.23 -10.74 10.80
C ARG A 61 -0.44 -10.50 12.29
N SER A 62 -0.36 -9.26 12.75
CA SER A 62 -0.61 -8.95 14.15
C SER A 62 -2.11 -8.98 14.47
N SER A 63 -2.47 -9.14 15.75
CA SER A 63 -3.86 -9.04 16.22
C SER A 63 -4.53 -7.71 15.86
N LEU A 64 -3.76 -6.66 15.57
CA LEU A 64 -4.23 -5.39 15.02
C LEU A 64 -4.67 -5.50 13.56
N GLY A 65 -3.95 -6.26 12.73
CA GLY A 65 -4.34 -6.54 11.34
C GLY A 65 -5.61 -7.37 11.25
N ALA A 66 -5.76 -8.38 12.13
CA ALA A 66 -6.99 -9.15 12.25
C ALA A 66 -8.18 -8.28 12.65
N ARG A 67 -8.01 -7.40 13.65
CA ARG A 67 -9.06 -6.45 14.08
C ARG A 67 -9.39 -5.41 13.01
N ALA A 68 -8.40 -4.91 12.29
CA ALA A 68 -8.61 -3.97 11.19
C ALA A 68 -9.35 -4.64 10.01
N SER A 69 -9.04 -5.90 9.72
CA SER A 69 -9.78 -6.73 8.75
C SER A 69 -11.22 -6.97 9.19
N GLU A 70 -11.45 -7.22 10.47
CA GLU A 70 -12.78 -7.42 11.05
C GLU A 70 -13.60 -6.14 11.01
N TRP A 71 -13.00 -4.99 11.34
CA TRP A 71 -13.60 -3.66 11.24
C TRP A 71 -13.89 -3.27 9.79
N SER A 72 -12.98 -3.58 8.87
CA SER A 72 -13.16 -3.38 7.43
C SER A 72 -14.32 -4.21 6.88
N ARG A 73 -14.41 -5.49 7.27
CA ARG A 73 -15.55 -6.35 6.91
C ARG A 73 -16.87 -5.87 7.52
N ALA A 74 -16.84 -5.39 8.76
CA ALA A 74 -18.03 -4.86 9.44
C ALA A 74 -18.50 -3.51 8.87
N GLY A 75 -17.57 -2.67 8.40
CA GLY A 75 -17.85 -1.34 7.85
C GLY A 75 -18.12 -1.30 6.34
N GLY A 76 -17.80 -2.36 5.59
CA GLY A 76 -17.92 -2.38 4.13
C GLY A 76 -17.17 -1.21 3.46
N ALA A 77 -17.65 -0.77 2.28
CA ALA A 77 -17.05 0.34 1.53
C ALA A 77 -16.94 1.65 2.35
N LEU A 78 -17.85 1.88 3.29
CA LEU A 78 -17.86 3.04 4.19
C LEU A 78 -16.67 3.03 5.17
N GLY A 79 -16.26 1.87 5.66
CA GLY A 79 -15.08 1.73 6.51
C GLY A 79 -13.79 2.12 5.79
N GLY A 80 -13.67 1.72 4.52
CA GLY A 80 -12.54 2.13 3.66
C GLY A 80 -12.51 3.63 3.42
N ILE A 81 -13.66 4.24 3.09
CA ILE A 81 -13.76 5.69 2.85
C ILE A 81 -13.41 6.48 4.12
N ALA A 82 -13.88 6.06 5.29
CA ALA A 82 -13.57 6.71 6.55
C ALA A 82 -12.07 6.63 6.89
N LEU A 83 -11.43 5.49 6.59
CA LEU A 83 -9.99 5.31 6.79
C LEU A 83 -9.17 6.22 5.87
N ILE A 84 -9.56 6.30 4.59
CA ILE A 84 -8.93 7.21 3.62
C ILE A 84 -9.12 8.66 4.07
N ALA A 85 -10.34 9.05 4.46
CA ALA A 85 -10.61 10.40 4.96
C ALA A 85 -9.79 10.73 6.22
N ALA A 86 -9.66 9.79 7.15
CA ALA A 86 -8.81 9.95 8.33
C ALA A 86 -7.33 10.08 7.96
N PHE A 87 -6.84 9.29 7.01
CA PHE A 87 -5.48 9.39 6.50
C PHE A 87 -5.21 10.74 5.83
N VAL A 88 -6.14 11.21 4.98
CA VAL A 88 -6.07 12.52 4.33
C VAL A 88 -6.09 13.65 5.36
N ALA A 89 -6.96 13.57 6.37
CA ALA A 89 -7.03 14.54 7.45
C ALA A 89 -5.73 14.57 8.27
N LEU A 90 -5.17 13.40 8.60
CA LEU A 90 -3.89 13.31 9.30
C LEU A 90 -2.75 13.91 8.48
N ALA A 91 -2.68 13.59 7.18
CA ALA A 91 -1.69 14.17 6.27
C ALA A 91 -1.81 15.70 6.18
N TRP A 92 -3.05 16.21 6.15
CA TRP A 92 -3.34 17.65 6.20
C TRP A 92 -2.85 18.29 7.50
N VAL A 93 -3.17 17.68 8.64
CA VAL A 93 -2.73 18.19 9.96
C VAL A 93 -1.21 18.17 10.07
N VAL A 94 -0.54 17.11 9.62
CA VAL A 94 0.92 17.03 9.61
C VAL A 94 1.52 18.12 8.74
N ARG A 95 0.94 18.37 7.56
CA ARG A 95 1.38 19.45 6.67
C ARG A 95 1.27 20.82 7.34
N GLU A 96 0.08 21.14 7.86
CA GLU A 96 -0.22 22.48 8.41
C GLU A 96 0.48 22.74 9.75
N VAL A 97 0.57 21.74 10.63
CA VAL A 97 1.10 21.91 11.99
C VAL A 97 2.61 21.75 12.04
N VAL A 98 3.18 20.82 11.26
CA VAL A 98 4.61 20.50 11.32
C VAL A 98 5.40 21.22 10.21
N GLY A 99 4.73 21.82 9.22
CA GLY A 99 5.38 22.54 8.13
C GLY A 99 6.17 21.60 7.21
N VAL A 100 5.74 20.34 7.09
CA VAL A 100 6.46 19.34 6.29
C VAL A 100 6.49 19.76 4.82
N PRO A 101 7.68 19.84 4.19
CA PRO A 101 7.78 20.22 2.79
C PRO A 101 6.99 19.26 1.89
N GLN A 102 6.32 19.80 0.87
CA GLN A 102 5.54 19.00 -0.09
C GLN A 102 6.37 17.87 -0.72
N ALA A 103 7.67 18.09 -0.94
CA ALA A 103 8.59 17.08 -1.46
C ALA A 103 8.74 15.83 -0.57
N VAL A 104 8.56 15.99 0.75
CA VAL A 104 8.56 14.86 1.72
C VAL A 104 7.27 14.06 1.59
N LEU A 105 6.12 14.75 1.54
CA LEU A 105 4.82 14.12 1.41
C LEU A 105 4.66 13.39 0.08
N SER A 106 5.07 14.02 -1.03
CA SER A 106 5.06 13.39 -2.35
C SER A 106 6.00 12.18 -2.38
N GLY A 107 7.22 12.31 -1.83
CA GLY A 107 8.16 11.20 -1.74
C GLY A 107 7.56 10.00 -0.97
N LEU A 108 7.00 10.24 0.23
CA LEU A 108 6.35 9.20 1.01
C LEU A 108 5.18 8.55 0.25
N ALA A 109 4.32 9.36 -0.38
CA ALA A 109 3.18 8.87 -1.15
C ALA A 109 3.64 8.01 -2.35
N SER A 110 4.64 8.47 -3.12
CA SER A 110 5.23 7.68 -4.21
C SER A 110 5.81 6.37 -3.68
N GLY A 111 6.43 6.37 -2.50
CA GLY A 111 6.90 5.16 -1.82
C GLY A 111 5.79 4.15 -1.51
N VAL A 112 4.64 4.64 -1.03
CA VAL A 112 3.44 3.83 -0.78
C VAL A 112 2.94 3.22 -2.09
N PHE A 113 2.80 4.02 -3.15
CA PHE A 113 2.35 3.53 -4.45
C PHE A 113 3.27 2.45 -5.01
N LEU A 114 4.59 2.66 -4.95
CA LEU A 114 5.57 1.67 -5.35
C LEU A 114 5.44 0.37 -4.55
N ALA A 115 5.26 0.47 -3.22
CA ALA A 115 5.10 -0.70 -2.37
C ALA A 115 3.83 -1.50 -2.72
N VAL A 116 2.71 -0.82 -2.96
CA VAL A 116 1.46 -1.47 -3.37
C VAL A 116 1.62 -2.17 -4.72
N THR A 117 2.22 -1.51 -5.71
CA THR A 117 2.47 -2.12 -7.02
C THR A 117 3.37 -3.34 -6.93
N VAL A 118 4.49 -3.25 -6.20
CA VAL A 118 5.40 -4.39 -6.01
C VAL A 118 4.71 -5.52 -5.27
N PHE A 119 3.92 -5.22 -4.23
CA PHE A 119 3.19 -6.24 -3.47
C PHE A 119 2.18 -6.99 -4.35
N VAL A 120 1.37 -6.27 -5.13
CA VAL A 120 0.40 -6.87 -6.04
C VAL A 120 1.11 -7.66 -7.15
N ALA A 121 2.16 -7.12 -7.75
CA ALA A 121 2.94 -7.82 -8.77
C ALA A 121 3.54 -9.13 -8.24
N LEU A 122 4.07 -9.11 -7.01
CA LEU A 122 4.59 -10.30 -6.34
C LEU A 122 3.47 -11.30 -6.04
N HIS A 123 2.29 -10.83 -5.62
CA HIS A 123 1.13 -11.67 -5.35
C HIS A 123 0.62 -12.40 -6.59
N VAL A 124 0.53 -11.69 -7.72
CA VAL A 124 0.19 -12.27 -9.01
C VAL A 124 1.29 -13.24 -9.48
N ALA A 125 2.57 -12.86 -9.38
CA ALA A 125 3.68 -13.71 -9.81
C ALA A 125 3.76 -15.02 -9.01
N CYS A 126 3.51 -14.98 -7.70
CA CYS A 126 3.53 -16.15 -6.83
C CYS A 126 2.31 -17.05 -7.04
N ARG A 127 1.11 -16.49 -7.20
CA ARG A 127 -0.12 -17.29 -7.34
C ARG A 127 -0.38 -17.76 -8.76
N ARG A 128 0.22 -17.11 -9.78
CA ARG A 128 0.11 -17.43 -11.22
C ARG A 128 -1.31 -17.45 -11.80
N THR A 129 -2.33 -17.19 -10.99
CA THR A 129 -3.74 -17.09 -11.36
C THR A 129 -4.35 -15.86 -10.71
N VAL A 130 -5.30 -15.24 -11.41
CA VAL A 130 -6.11 -14.12 -10.93
C VAL A 130 -7.56 -14.56 -11.07
N GLU A 131 -8.32 -14.54 -9.98
CA GLU A 131 -9.68 -15.06 -9.94
C GLU A 131 -10.61 -14.10 -9.20
N GLY A 132 -11.83 -13.96 -9.70
CA GLY A 132 -12.85 -13.09 -9.10
C GLY A 132 -12.64 -11.59 -9.37
N TRP A 133 -13.62 -10.81 -8.94
CA TRP A 133 -13.64 -9.35 -8.98
C TRP A 133 -13.40 -8.77 -7.59
#